data_AF-A0A7J6WNN1-F1
#
_entry.id   AF-A0A7J6WNN1-F1
#
_cell.length_a   1.000
_cell.length_b   1.000
_cell.length_c   1.000
_cell.angle_alpha   90.00
_cell.angle_beta   90.00
_cell.angle_gamma   90.00
#
_symmetry.space_group_name_H-M   'P 1'
#
loop_
_entity.id
_entity.type
_entity.pdbx_description
1 polymer ?
#
loop_
_entity_poly.entity_id
_entity_poly.type
_entity_poly.pdbx_seq_one_letter_code
_entity_poly.pdbx_strand_id
1 'polypeptide(L)'
;MCFCRLDKAQQPHSNTSVRWLQMQSSTHQDLRSQLEEMIPEQQERLKKLKSEHGKVQLGNITVDMVIGGMRGMTGMLWETSLLDPDEGIRFRGLSIPECQKVLPAAKPGGEPLPEGLLWLLLTGKVPSKEQVDSLSKDLQSRATIPDYVYKAIDALPVTAHPMTQFTTGVMALQVQSEFQKAYDKGISKSKYWEPTYEDSLNLIAKVPAVASYVYRRIYKDGKIIPVDESLDYGANFSHMLGFDDPKMLELMRLYVTIHSDHEGGNVSAHTGHLVASALSDPFLSFAAALNGLAGPLHGLANQ
;
A
#
# COMPACT_ATOMS: atom_id res chain seq x y z
N MET A 1 -33.24 -16.08 -57.78
CA MET A 1 -32.64 -16.59 -59.04
C MET A 1 -31.93 -15.44 -59.74
N CYS A 2 -30.68 -15.69 -60.15
CA CYS A 2 -29.75 -14.88 -60.97
C CYS A 2 -29.31 -13.51 -60.42
N PHE A 3 -28.13 -13.40 -59.79
CA PHE A 3 -26.75 -13.33 -60.33
C PHE A 3 -26.43 -12.05 -61.12
N CYS A 4 -25.59 -11.20 -60.52
CA CYS A 4 -24.54 -10.46 -61.22
C CYS A 4 -23.29 -10.41 -60.32
N ARG A 5 -22.22 -11.09 -60.76
CA ARG A 5 -20.85 -10.97 -60.24
C ARG A 5 -20.25 -9.66 -60.75
N LEU A 6 -19.50 -8.96 -59.91
CA LEU A 6 -18.41 -8.07 -60.32
C LEU A 6 -17.27 -8.13 -59.29
N ASP A 7 -16.08 -7.82 -59.78
CA ASP A 7 -14.81 -8.43 -59.42
C ASP A 7 -14.13 -7.96 -58.12
N LYS A 8 -13.16 -8.81 -57.73
CA LYS A 8 -12.14 -8.60 -56.71
C LYS A 8 -11.37 -7.30 -56.93
N ALA A 9 -11.24 -6.51 -55.87
CA ALA A 9 -10.10 -5.61 -55.67
C ALA A 9 -9.45 -5.96 -54.32
N GLN A 10 -8.25 -6.52 -54.38
CA GLN A 10 -7.34 -6.67 -53.25
C GLN A 10 -6.87 -5.28 -52.83
N GLN A 11 -7.04 -4.93 -51.55
CA GLN A 11 -6.23 -3.92 -50.90
C GLN A 11 -5.60 -4.53 -49.62
N PRO A 12 -4.32 -4.24 -49.36
CA PRO A 12 -3.55 -4.94 -48.33
C PRO A 12 -3.94 -4.45 -46.93
N HIS A 13 -4.20 -5.42 -46.05
CA HIS A 13 -4.22 -5.21 -44.61
C HIS A 13 -2.84 -4.75 -44.14
N SER A 14 -2.69 -3.47 -43.78
CA SER A 14 -1.55 -2.98 -43.01
C SER A 14 -1.76 -3.29 -41.54
N ASN A 15 -1.48 -4.55 -41.18
CA ASN A 15 -1.14 -4.93 -39.82
C ASN A 15 0.13 -4.15 -39.41
N THR A 16 -0.01 -3.12 -38.58
CA THR A 16 1.14 -2.53 -37.86
C THR A 16 0.74 -2.22 -36.42
N SER A 17 0.28 -3.24 -35.72
CA SER A 17 0.49 -3.37 -34.28
C SER A 17 2.00 -3.58 -34.04
N VAL A 18 2.77 -2.49 -33.96
CA VAL A 18 4.16 -2.53 -33.48
C VAL A 18 4.19 -2.00 -32.07
N ARG A 19 4.11 -2.99 -31.19
CA ARG A 19 4.42 -3.03 -29.77
C ARG A 19 5.76 -2.35 -29.50
N TRP A 20 5.75 -1.10 -29.04
CA TRP A 20 6.91 -0.49 -28.40
C TRP A 20 6.92 -0.85 -26.92
N LEU A 21 7.18 -2.14 -26.64
CA LEU A 21 7.84 -2.51 -25.38
C LEU A 21 9.30 -2.09 -25.56
N GLN A 22 9.54 -0.80 -25.35
CA GLN A 22 10.89 -0.29 -25.20
C GLN A 22 11.37 -0.84 -23.86
N MET A 23 12.05 -1.99 -23.95
CA MET A 23 12.92 -2.51 -22.92
C MET A 23 14.08 -1.51 -22.78
N GLN A 24 13.81 -0.40 -22.11
CA GLN A 24 14.87 0.46 -21.61
C GLN A 24 15.50 -0.29 -20.45
N SER A 25 16.71 -0.79 -20.65
CA SER A 25 17.57 -1.18 -19.55
C SER A 25 17.95 0.09 -18.79
N SER A 26 17.11 0.54 -17.86
CA SER A 26 17.52 1.50 -16.85
C SER A 26 18.11 0.74 -15.66
N THR A 27 19.33 1.11 -15.33
CA THR A 27 20.15 0.64 -14.21
C THR A 27 19.60 1.04 -12.83
N HIS A 28 18.28 1.00 -12.63
CA HIS A 28 17.66 1.40 -11.36
C HIS A 28 16.74 0.29 -10.83
N GLN A 29 17.36 -0.68 -10.17
CA GLN A 29 16.67 -1.74 -9.44
C GLN A 29 16.02 -1.24 -8.14
N ASP A 30 16.36 -0.04 -7.66
CA ASP A 30 15.83 0.47 -6.41
C ASP A 30 14.51 1.24 -6.60
N LEU A 31 13.61 1.06 -5.64
CA LEU A 31 12.25 1.61 -5.65
C LEU A 31 12.22 3.14 -5.57
N ARG A 32 13.18 3.76 -4.87
CA ARG A 32 13.23 5.22 -4.68
C ARG A 32 13.59 5.93 -5.98
N SER A 33 14.57 5.43 -6.73
CA SER A 33 14.93 5.97 -8.05
C SER A 33 13.76 5.88 -9.03
N GLN A 34 13.01 4.77 -9.02
CA GLN A 34 11.82 4.62 -9.86
C GLN A 34 10.75 5.67 -9.51
N LEU A 35 10.54 5.95 -8.22
CA LEU A 35 9.64 7.01 -7.79
C LEU A 35 10.14 8.40 -8.22
N GLU A 36 11.43 8.69 -8.03
CA GLU A 36 12.02 9.98 -8.41
C GLU A 36 11.85 10.28 -9.90
N GLU A 37 12.00 9.28 -10.76
CA GLU A 37 11.79 9.39 -12.20
C GLU A 37 10.32 9.68 -12.56
N MET A 38 9.37 9.09 -11.83
CA MET A 38 7.94 9.13 -12.16
C MET A 38 7.20 10.35 -11.60
N ILE A 39 7.67 10.91 -10.48
CA ILE A 39 7.01 12.03 -9.80
C ILE A 39 6.79 13.26 -10.70
N PRO A 40 7.77 13.73 -11.51
CA PRO A 40 7.58 14.92 -12.35
C PRO A 40 6.43 14.78 -13.36
N GLU A 41 6.25 13.60 -13.94
CA GLU A 41 5.16 13.33 -14.88
C GLU A 41 3.80 13.46 -14.20
N GLN A 42 3.65 12.88 -13.00
CA GLN A 42 2.40 12.93 -12.25
C GLN A 42 2.09 14.34 -11.73
N GLN A 43 3.11 15.13 -11.37
CA GLN A 43 2.95 16.54 -11.03
C GLN A 43 2.42 17.36 -12.20
N GLU A 44 2.96 17.14 -13.40
CA GLU A 44 2.48 17.83 -14.61
C GLU A 44 1.06 17.37 -14.98
N ARG A 45 0.73 16.08 -14.81
CA ARG A 45 -0.64 15.56 -14.97
C ARG A 45 -1.64 16.29 -14.06
N LEU A 46 -1.32 16.42 -12.78
CA LEU A 46 -2.18 17.11 -11.81
C LEU A 46 -2.32 18.61 -12.12
N LYS A 47 -1.22 19.25 -12.55
CA LYS A 47 -1.23 20.65 -12.98
C LYS A 47 -2.14 20.87 -14.19
N LYS A 48 -2.04 20.02 -15.20
CA LYS A 48 -2.91 20.04 -16.40
C LYS A 48 -4.37 19.82 -16.05
N LEU A 49 -4.67 18.81 -15.23
CA LEU A 49 -6.02 18.54 -14.76
C LEU A 49 -6.65 19.77 -14.10
N LYS A 50 -5.88 20.47 -13.25
CA LYS A 50 -6.35 21.70 -12.62
C LYS A 50 -6.52 22.86 -13.61
N SER A 51 -5.60 23.05 -14.57
CA SER A 51 -5.68 24.17 -15.52
C SER A 51 -6.80 24.00 -16.55
N GLU A 52 -7.01 22.77 -17.03
CA GLU A 52 -7.97 22.46 -18.09
C GLU A 52 -9.36 22.17 -17.53
N HIS A 53 -9.42 21.50 -16.37
CA HIS A 53 -10.68 20.95 -15.83
C HIS A 53 -11.01 21.42 -14.41
N GLY A 54 -10.25 22.35 -13.80
CA GLY A 54 -10.44 22.74 -12.41
C GLY A 54 -11.80 23.40 -12.06
N LYS A 55 -12.62 23.73 -13.05
CA LYS A 55 -14.00 24.24 -12.87
C LYS A 55 -15.09 23.25 -13.31
N VAL A 56 -14.71 22.07 -13.79
CA VAL A 56 -15.66 21.03 -14.20
C VAL A 56 -16.39 20.51 -12.96
N GLN A 57 -17.71 20.43 -13.05
CA GLN A 57 -18.55 19.90 -11.97
C GLN A 57 -18.50 18.37 -11.98
N LEU A 58 -18.25 17.78 -10.81
CA LEU A 58 -18.20 16.32 -10.61
C LEU A 58 -19.48 15.75 -9.95
N GLY A 59 -20.36 16.63 -9.46
CA GLY A 59 -21.57 16.27 -8.76
C GLY A 59 -22.21 17.47 -8.07
N ASN A 60 -23.34 17.23 -7.40
CA ASN A 60 -24.02 18.24 -6.58
C ASN A 60 -23.77 17.95 -5.10
N ILE A 61 -23.86 18.98 -4.26
CA ILE A 61 -23.86 18.84 -2.81
C ILE A 61 -25.29 19.10 -2.32
N THR A 62 -25.85 18.16 -1.57
CA THR A 62 -27.18 18.29 -0.95
C THR A 62 -27.09 18.25 0.57
N VAL A 63 -28.14 18.70 1.25
CA VAL A 63 -28.24 18.63 2.72
C VAL A 63 -28.12 17.19 3.21
N ASP A 64 -28.73 16.23 2.52
CA ASP A 64 -28.66 14.81 2.86
C ASP A 64 -27.23 14.27 2.83
N MET A 65 -26.43 14.70 1.85
CA MET A 65 -25.02 14.28 1.78
C MET A 65 -24.20 14.87 2.92
N VAL A 66 -24.45 16.13 3.29
CA VAL A 66 -23.76 16.80 4.40
C VAL A 66 -24.09 16.13 5.74
N ILE A 67 -25.37 15.84 6.00
CA ILE A 67 -25.82 15.20 7.25
C ILE A 67 -25.43 13.71 7.25
N GLY A 68 -25.45 13.05 6.09
CA GLY A 68 -25.19 11.62 5.90
C GLY A 68 -23.71 11.25 5.81
N GLY A 69 -22.79 12.12 6.22
CA GLY A 69 -21.36 11.83 6.25
C GLY A 69 -20.74 11.69 4.85
N MET A 70 -21.04 12.63 3.94
CA MET A 70 -20.50 12.67 2.58
C MET A 70 -20.89 11.47 1.70
N ARG A 71 -21.99 10.77 2.03
CA ARG A 71 -22.48 9.65 1.23
C ARG A 71 -22.76 10.09 -0.22
N GLY A 72 -22.07 9.47 -1.18
CA GLY A 72 -22.22 9.78 -2.60
C GLY A 72 -21.52 11.07 -3.05
N MET A 73 -20.69 11.69 -2.21
CA MET A 73 -19.88 12.85 -2.59
C MET A 73 -18.46 12.41 -2.98
N THR A 74 -18.04 12.79 -4.19
CA THR A 74 -16.63 12.71 -4.60
C THR A 74 -15.85 13.83 -3.92
N GLY A 75 -15.12 13.50 -2.84
CA GLY A 75 -14.46 14.49 -1.98
C GLY A 75 -12.94 14.46 -1.93
N MET A 76 -12.29 13.40 -2.42
CA MET A 76 -10.83 13.23 -2.31
C MET A 76 -10.23 12.47 -3.48
N LEU A 77 -8.91 12.56 -3.62
CA LEU A 77 -8.14 11.84 -4.63
C LEU A 77 -7.35 10.72 -3.96
N TRP A 78 -7.48 9.50 -4.50
CA TRP A 78 -6.74 8.31 -4.09
C TRP A 78 -6.27 7.58 -5.34
N GLU A 79 -4.96 7.38 -5.49
CA GLU A 79 -4.35 7.01 -6.78
C GLU A 79 -3.95 5.52 -6.86
N THR A 80 -3.87 4.84 -5.71
CA THR A 80 -3.33 3.48 -5.59
C THR A 80 -4.35 2.41 -5.96
N SER A 81 -5.63 2.63 -5.66
CA SER A 81 -6.72 1.73 -6.01
C SER A 81 -8.02 2.46 -6.33
N LEU A 82 -8.86 1.80 -7.12
CA LEU A 82 -10.21 2.26 -7.49
C LEU A 82 -11.12 1.05 -7.63
N LEU A 83 -12.35 1.15 -7.12
CA LEU A 83 -13.35 0.09 -7.23
C LEU A 83 -14.00 0.09 -8.62
N ASP A 84 -13.87 -1.01 -9.34
CA ASP A 84 -14.64 -1.29 -10.53
C ASP A 84 -15.99 -1.92 -10.11
N PRO A 85 -17.14 -1.41 -10.58
CA PRO A 85 -18.44 -1.93 -10.17
C PRO A 85 -18.71 -3.37 -10.62
N ASP A 86 -18.03 -3.84 -11.67
CA ASP A 86 -18.23 -5.17 -12.24
C ASP A 86 -17.12 -6.15 -11.82
N GLU A 87 -15.87 -5.68 -11.75
CA GLU A 87 -14.71 -6.54 -11.48
C GLU A 87 -14.14 -6.42 -10.06
N GLY A 88 -14.68 -5.51 -9.24
CA GLY A 88 -14.23 -5.28 -7.87
C GLY A 88 -13.00 -4.38 -7.78
N ILE A 89 -12.27 -4.47 -6.66
CA ILE A 89 -11.16 -3.55 -6.39
C ILE A 89 -10.00 -3.78 -7.37
N ARG A 90 -9.45 -2.68 -7.91
CA ARG A 90 -8.27 -2.71 -8.78
C ARG A 90 -7.10 -1.99 -8.14
N PHE A 91 -5.94 -2.63 -8.11
CA PHE A 91 -4.67 -2.05 -7.69
C PHE A 91 -3.95 -1.48 -8.91
N ARG A 92 -3.89 -0.15 -9.03
CA ARG A 92 -3.33 0.54 -10.21
C ARG A 92 -3.89 0.01 -11.54
N GLY A 93 -5.20 -0.30 -11.56
CA GLY A 93 -5.91 -0.82 -12.73
C GLY A 93 -5.92 -2.35 -12.86
N LEU A 94 -5.12 -3.09 -12.08
CA LEU A 94 -5.11 -4.55 -12.09
C LEU A 94 -6.13 -5.10 -11.08
N SER A 95 -7.03 -5.97 -11.53
CA SER A 95 -7.91 -6.75 -10.66
C SER A 95 -7.13 -7.78 -9.84
N ILE A 96 -7.72 -8.30 -8.77
CA ILE A 96 -7.10 -9.36 -7.94
C ILE A 96 -6.64 -10.57 -8.78
N PRO A 97 -7.47 -11.13 -9.69
CA PRO A 97 -7.03 -12.25 -10.54
C PRO A 97 -5.90 -11.90 -11.51
N GLU A 98 -5.80 -10.64 -11.95
CA GLU A 98 -4.67 -10.17 -12.77
C GLU A 98 -3.40 -10.05 -11.92
N CYS A 99 -3.50 -9.47 -10.72
CA CYS A 99 -2.39 -9.42 -9.75
C CYS A 99 -1.84 -10.82 -9.45
N GLN A 100 -2.70 -11.81 -9.18
CA GLN A 100 -2.28 -13.19 -8.94
C GLN A 100 -1.52 -13.83 -10.12
N LYS A 101 -1.78 -13.38 -11.36
CA LYS A 101 -1.10 -13.91 -12.56
C LYS A 101 0.25 -13.27 -12.81
N VAL A 102 0.41 -11.98 -12.48
CA VAL A 102 1.57 -11.18 -12.91
C VAL A 102 2.52 -10.80 -11.80
N LEU A 103 2.07 -10.74 -10.55
CA LEU A 103 2.93 -10.41 -9.42
C LEU A 103 3.83 -11.61 -9.05
N PRO A 104 5.12 -11.37 -8.75
CA PRO A 104 6.00 -12.44 -8.30
C PRO A 104 5.51 -13.13 -7.01
N ALA A 105 5.69 -14.44 -6.95
CA ALA A 105 5.42 -15.29 -5.80
C ALA A 105 6.73 -15.86 -5.22
N ALA A 106 6.70 -16.33 -3.97
CA ALA A 106 7.86 -16.97 -3.33
C ALA A 106 8.27 -18.29 -4.01
N LYS A 107 7.30 -19.00 -4.59
CA LYS A 107 7.49 -20.27 -5.30
C LYS A 107 6.59 -20.33 -6.54
N PRO A 108 6.91 -21.15 -7.55
CA PRO A 108 6.04 -21.35 -8.70
C PRO A 108 4.64 -21.81 -8.27
N GLY A 109 3.61 -21.10 -8.75
CA GLY A 109 2.21 -21.36 -8.40
C GLY A 109 1.82 -21.00 -6.97
N GLY A 110 2.65 -20.24 -6.26
CA GLY A 110 2.31 -19.69 -4.95
C GLY A 110 1.54 -18.37 -5.01
N GLU A 111 1.21 -17.85 -3.84
CA GLU A 111 0.46 -16.59 -3.70
C GLU A 111 1.34 -15.35 -3.97
N PRO A 112 0.76 -14.23 -4.47
CA PRO A 112 1.50 -13.02 -4.76
C PRO A 112 2.15 -12.44 -3.50
N LEU A 113 3.40 -12.01 -3.63
CA LEU A 113 4.16 -11.40 -2.54
C LEU A 113 3.65 -9.97 -2.24
N PRO A 114 3.42 -9.62 -0.95
CA PRO A 114 3.05 -8.26 -0.55
C PRO A 114 4.01 -7.18 -1.03
N GLU A 115 5.31 -7.49 -1.11
CA GLU A 115 6.34 -6.57 -1.62
C GLU A 115 6.10 -6.24 -3.11
N GLY A 116 5.66 -7.23 -3.89
CA GLY A 116 5.31 -7.02 -5.29
C GLY A 116 4.09 -6.12 -5.45
N LEU A 117 3.09 -6.29 -4.57
CA LEU A 117 1.93 -5.42 -4.49
C LEU A 117 2.35 -3.99 -4.09
N LEU A 118 3.15 -3.83 -3.05
CA LEU A 118 3.66 -2.53 -2.59
C LEU A 118 4.37 -1.77 -3.72
N TRP A 119 5.22 -2.46 -4.48
CA TRP A 119 5.87 -1.90 -5.65
C TRP A 119 4.86 -1.43 -6.70
N LEU A 120 3.85 -2.26 -6.99
CA LEU A 120 2.77 -1.90 -7.91
C LEU A 120 2.04 -0.65 -7.43
N LEU A 121 1.63 -0.53 -6.15
CA LEU A 121 0.92 0.65 -5.66
C LEU A 121 1.76 1.92 -5.79
N LEU A 122 3.04 1.84 -5.45
CA LEU A 122 3.93 3.00 -5.47
C LEU A 122 4.27 3.44 -6.90
N THR A 123 4.50 2.50 -7.81
CA THR A 123 5.03 2.79 -9.16
C THR A 123 4.00 2.66 -10.29
N GLY A 124 2.87 2.00 -10.07
CA GLY A 124 1.95 1.62 -11.16
C GLY A 124 2.50 0.58 -12.14
N LYS A 125 3.67 -0.01 -11.86
CA LYS A 125 4.34 -1.00 -12.72
C LYS A 125 4.43 -2.35 -12.00
N VAL A 126 4.24 -3.44 -12.73
CA VAL A 126 4.47 -4.80 -12.22
C VAL A 126 5.99 -5.01 -12.03
N PRO A 127 6.47 -5.35 -10.83
CA PRO A 127 7.90 -5.55 -10.59
C PRO A 127 8.43 -6.86 -11.18
N SER A 128 9.73 -6.88 -11.47
CA SER A 128 10.45 -8.14 -11.71
C SER A 128 10.72 -8.89 -10.40
N LYS A 129 11.12 -10.17 -10.49
CA LYS A 129 11.48 -10.96 -9.31
C LYS A 129 12.65 -10.34 -8.55
N GLU A 130 13.64 -9.80 -9.26
CA GLU A 130 14.82 -9.16 -8.68
C GLU A 130 14.47 -7.88 -7.93
N GLN A 131 13.50 -7.11 -8.44
CA GLN A 131 12.98 -5.92 -7.77
C GLN A 131 12.25 -6.29 -6.47
N VAL A 132 11.43 -7.35 -6.51
CA VAL A 132 10.78 -7.88 -5.31
C VAL A 132 11.81 -8.36 -4.28
N ASP A 133 12.82 -9.12 -4.70
CA ASP A 133 13.86 -9.62 -3.79
C ASP A 133 14.71 -8.50 -3.17
N SER A 134 14.96 -7.44 -3.95
CA SER A 134 15.62 -6.22 -3.47
C SER A 134 14.76 -5.52 -2.40
N LEU A 135 13.46 -5.38 -2.66
CA LEU A 135 12.53 -4.75 -1.73
C LEU A 135 12.33 -5.58 -0.45
N SER A 136 12.26 -6.91 -0.53
CA SER A 136 12.20 -7.78 0.65
C SER A 136 13.43 -7.59 1.55
N LYS A 137 14.63 -7.49 0.96
CA LYS A 137 15.87 -7.21 1.71
C LYS A 137 15.89 -5.81 2.31
N ASP A 138 15.41 -4.81 1.58
CA ASP A 138 15.31 -3.43 2.07
C ASP A 138 14.38 -3.36 3.29
N LEU A 139 13.18 -3.93 3.19
CA LEU A 139 12.22 -4.01 4.31
C LEU A 139 12.81 -4.74 5.51
N GLN A 140 13.49 -5.86 5.30
CA GLN A 140 14.17 -6.58 6.37
C GLN A 140 15.22 -5.73 7.08
N SER A 141 16.06 -5.00 6.33
CA SER A 141 17.11 -4.14 6.90
C SER A 141 16.55 -3.01 7.78
N ARG A 142 15.29 -2.63 7.55
CA ARG A 142 14.58 -1.57 8.27
C ARG A 142 13.80 -2.09 9.49
N ALA A 143 13.66 -3.40 9.67
CA ALA A 143 12.74 -4.00 10.64
C ALA A 143 13.23 -3.98 12.11
N THR A 144 14.37 -3.35 12.41
CA THR A 144 14.88 -3.23 13.79
C THR A 144 13.97 -2.35 14.64
N ILE A 145 13.51 -2.89 15.78
CA ILE A 145 12.63 -2.20 16.74
C ILE A 145 13.43 -1.76 17.97
N PRO A 146 13.41 -0.46 18.33
CA PRO A 146 14.01 -0.01 19.58
C PRO A 146 13.30 -0.55 20.82
N ASP A 147 14.04 -0.90 21.87
CA ASP A 147 13.51 -1.47 23.12
C ASP A 147 12.39 -0.64 23.77
N TYR A 148 12.45 0.69 23.65
CA TYR A 148 11.45 1.57 24.26
C TYR A 148 10.05 1.36 23.66
N VAL A 149 9.95 0.82 22.43
CA VAL A 149 8.67 0.50 21.80
C VAL A 149 7.99 -0.64 22.54
N TYR A 150 8.73 -1.71 22.82
CA TYR A 150 8.21 -2.84 23.61
C TYR A 150 7.86 -2.41 25.03
N LYS A 151 8.70 -1.58 25.66
CA LYS A 151 8.40 -1.01 27.00
C LYS A 151 7.11 -0.16 27.01
N ALA A 152 6.86 0.61 25.96
CA ALA A 152 5.63 1.39 25.83
C ALA A 152 4.38 0.49 25.74
N ILE A 153 4.47 -0.62 25.00
CA ILE A 153 3.40 -1.62 24.91
C ILE A 153 3.20 -2.33 26.25
N ASP A 154 4.29 -2.74 26.90
CA ASP A 154 4.25 -3.46 28.17
C ASP A 154 3.71 -2.65 29.35
N ALA A 155 3.81 -1.31 29.28
CA ALA A 155 3.21 -0.42 30.26
C ALA A 155 1.67 -0.48 30.28
N LEU A 156 1.04 -0.97 29.20
CA LEU A 156 -0.40 -1.21 29.14
C LEU A 156 -0.76 -2.55 29.82
N PRO A 157 -1.93 -2.67 30.46
CA PRO A 157 -2.39 -3.97 30.95
C PRO A 157 -2.53 -4.97 29.80
N VAL A 158 -2.28 -6.26 30.05
CA VAL A 158 -2.45 -7.32 29.02
C VAL A 158 -3.87 -7.40 28.46
N THR A 159 -4.85 -6.97 29.24
CA THR A 159 -6.27 -6.88 28.86
C THR A 159 -6.61 -5.70 27.96
N ALA A 160 -5.67 -4.78 27.70
CA ALA A 160 -5.88 -3.70 26.75
C ALA A 160 -6.19 -4.27 25.36
N HIS A 161 -7.12 -3.67 24.63
CA HIS A 161 -7.51 -4.13 23.30
C HIS A 161 -6.27 -4.22 22.36
N PRO A 162 -6.11 -5.28 21.55
CA PRO A 162 -4.93 -5.45 20.70
C PRO A 162 -4.64 -4.24 19.81
N MET A 163 -5.67 -3.60 19.24
CA MET A 163 -5.50 -2.38 18.42
C MET A 163 -4.97 -1.19 19.23
N THR A 164 -5.31 -1.07 20.52
CA THR A 164 -4.76 -0.02 21.40
C THR A 164 -3.28 -0.27 21.68
N GLN A 165 -2.91 -1.52 21.96
CA GLN A 165 -1.50 -1.91 22.15
C GLN A 165 -0.70 -1.68 20.87
N PHE A 166 -1.24 -2.07 19.71
CA PHE A 166 -0.60 -1.88 18.41
C PHE A 166 -0.42 -0.39 18.08
N THR A 167 -1.47 0.42 18.23
CA THR A 167 -1.39 1.87 18.01
C THR A 167 -0.37 2.54 18.93
N THR A 168 -0.28 2.11 20.19
CA THR A 168 0.74 2.61 21.14
C THR A 168 2.15 2.26 20.68
N GLY A 169 2.36 1.05 20.17
CA GLY A 169 3.64 0.66 19.57
C GLY A 169 4.02 1.51 18.35
N VAL A 170 3.07 1.80 17.46
CA VAL A 170 3.29 2.70 16.31
C VAL A 170 3.61 4.13 16.78
N MET A 171 2.89 4.65 17.79
CA MET A 171 3.19 5.96 18.37
C MET A 171 4.58 6.01 19.00
N ALA A 172 5.06 4.92 19.60
CA ALA A 172 6.44 4.87 20.08
C ALA A 172 7.45 4.90 18.92
N LEU A 173 7.18 4.18 17.82
CA LEU A 173 8.04 4.21 16.62
C LEU A 173 8.20 5.61 16.02
N GLN A 174 7.18 6.48 16.16
CA GLN A 174 7.19 7.86 15.67
C GLN A 174 8.40 8.68 16.13
N VAL A 175 8.97 8.37 17.31
CA VAL A 175 10.21 9.01 17.82
C VAL A 175 11.37 8.94 16.83
N GLN A 176 11.36 7.96 15.92
CA GLN A 176 12.39 7.81 14.89
C GLN A 176 12.14 8.64 13.63
N SER A 177 10.96 9.25 13.45
CA SER A 177 10.55 9.92 12.21
C SER A 177 11.64 10.82 11.63
N GLU A 178 11.98 10.54 10.38
CA GLU A 178 12.89 11.32 9.55
C GLU A 178 12.18 12.53 8.95
N PHE A 179 10.90 12.41 8.60
CA PHE A 179 10.09 13.50 8.08
C PHE A 179 10.00 14.65 9.08
N GLN A 180 9.65 14.36 10.34
CA GLN A 180 9.58 15.39 11.39
C GLN A 180 10.91 16.14 11.53
N LYS A 181 12.03 15.39 11.62
CA LYS A 181 13.37 15.97 11.75
C LYS A 181 13.79 16.79 10.53
N ALA A 182 13.42 16.35 9.32
CA ALA A 182 13.73 17.05 8.08
C ALA A 182 12.90 18.34 7.94
N TYR A 183 11.61 18.28 8.32
CA TYR A 183 10.72 19.42 8.34
C TYR A 183 11.20 20.51 9.31
N ASP A 184 11.59 20.13 10.53
CA ASP A 184 12.12 21.06 11.55
C ASP A 184 13.41 21.76 11.09
N LYS A 185 14.17 21.12 10.20
CA LYS A 185 15.38 21.69 9.57
C LYS A 185 15.09 22.52 8.32
N GLY A 186 13.82 22.67 7.92
CA GLY A 186 13.41 23.50 6.80
C GLY A 186 13.63 22.89 5.42
N ILE A 187 13.47 21.57 5.26
CA ILE A 187 13.52 20.92 3.94
C ILE A 187 12.52 21.57 2.95
N SER A 188 12.90 21.64 1.67
CA SER A 188 12.03 22.16 0.61
C SER A 188 10.77 21.32 0.45
N LYS A 189 9.63 21.97 0.21
CA LYS A 189 8.34 21.31 -0.09
C LYS A 189 8.43 20.31 -1.24
N SER A 190 9.23 20.60 -2.28
CA SER A 190 9.42 19.68 -3.42
C SER A 190 10.09 18.36 -3.04
N LYS A 191 10.71 18.30 -1.86
CA LYS A 191 11.48 17.18 -1.34
C LYS A 191 10.80 16.49 -0.16
N TYR A 192 9.60 16.91 0.25
CA TYR A 192 8.83 16.29 1.34
C TYR A 192 8.57 14.79 1.14
N TRP A 193 8.42 14.35 -0.11
CA TRP A 193 8.18 12.95 -0.42
C TRP A 193 9.36 12.04 -0.05
N GLU A 194 10.60 12.56 -0.01
CA GLU A 194 11.79 11.75 0.26
C GLU A 194 11.82 11.21 1.69
N PRO A 195 11.77 12.02 2.76
CA PRO A 195 11.70 11.49 4.11
C PRO A 195 10.34 10.86 4.43
N THR A 196 9.27 11.22 3.69
CA THR A 196 7.98 10.52 3.78
C THR A 196 8.11 9.08 3.28
N TYR A 197 8.85 8.86 2.19
CA TYR A 197 9.16 7.54 1.65
C TYR A 197 9.96 6.72 2.67
N GLU A 198 11.03 7.29 3.23
CA GLU A 198 11.85 6.59 4.24
C GLU A 198 11.01 6.20 5.46
N ASP A 199 10.23 7.13 6.02
CA ASP A 199 9.36 6.85 7.16
C ASP A 199 8.27 5.81 6.83
N SER A 200 7.70 5.84 5.62
CA SER A 200 6.69 4.87 5.20
C SER A 200 7.25 3.46 5.07
N LEU A 201 8.43 3.30 4.46
CA LEU A 201 9.09 1.99 4.33
C LEU A 201 9.60 1.49 5.69
N ASN A 202 10.14 2.39 6.53
CA ASN A 202 10.51 2.09 7.90
C ASN A 202 9.31 1.62 8.73
N LEU A 203 8.15 2.27 8.58
CA LEU A 203 6.92 1.86 9.24
C LEU A 203 6.45 0.49 8.75
N ILE A 204 6.33 0.29 7.43
CA ILE A 204 5.92 -1.00 6.83
C ILE A 204 6.82 -2.13 7.33
N ALA A 205 8.14 -1.95 7.33
CA ALA A 205 9.08 -2.95 7.82
C ALA A 205 8.87 -3.34 9.29
N LYS A 206 8.43 -2.39 10.13
CA LYS A 206 8.38 -2.53 11.59
C LYS A 206 7.02 -2.98 12.11
N VAL A 207 5.92 -2.68 11.40
CA VAL A 207 4.57 -3.01 11.88
C VAL A 207 4.32 -4.51 12.11
N PRO A 208 4.87 -5.48 11.34
CA PRO A 208 4.69 -6.90 11.62
C PRO A 208 5.32 -7.32 12.94
N ALA A 209 6.50 -6.81 13.27
CA ALA A 209 7.18 -7.13 14.52
C ALA A 209 6.39 -6.60 15.73
N VAL A 210 5.86 -5.37 15.63
CA VAL A 210 4.99 -4.80 16.68
C VAL A 210 3.68 -5.57 16.81
N ALA A 211 3.01 -5.89 15.69
CA ALA A 211 1.76 -6.64 15.69
C ALA A 211 1.94 -8.06 16.26
N SER A 212 3.00 -8.76 15.85
CA SER A 212 3.36 -10.07 16.38
C SER A 212 3.70 -10.00 17.86
N TYR A 213 4.45 -8.99 18.31
CA TYR A 213 4.73 -8.79 19.73
C TYR A 213 3.44 -8.68 20.55
N VAL A 214 2.47 -7.86 20.10
CA VAL A 214 1.14 -7.75 20.74
C VAL A 214 0.42 -9.09 20.76
N TYR A 215 0.38 -9.82 19.64
CA TYR A 215 -0.25 -11.14 19.58
C TYR A 215 0.38 -12.14 20.56
N ARG A 216 1.71 -12.24 20.58
CA ARG A 216 2.45 -13.16 21.44
C ARG A 216 2.30 -12.80 22.91
N ARG A 217 2.28 -11.49 23.23
CA ARG A 217 2.04 -10.97 24.58
C ARG A 217 0.67 -11.37 25.11
N ILE A 218 -0.39 -11.19 24.32
CA ILE A 218 -1.77 -11.44 24.75
C ILE A 218 -2.09 -12.93 24.77
N TYR A 219 -1.70 -13.68 23.72
CA TYR A 219 -2.23 -15.03 23.48
C TYR A 219 -1.20 -16.14 23.67
N LYS A 220 0.08 -15.82 23.93
CA LYS A 220 1.19 -16.79 24.00
C LYS A 220 2.15 -16.51 25.17
N ASP A 221 1.66 -15.94 26.26
CA ASP A 221 2.40 -15.69 27.50
C ASP A 221 3.69 -14.85 27.30
N GLY A 222 3.71 -13.95 26.32
CA GLY A 222 4.88 -13.13 26.03
C GLY A 222 6.06 -13.87 25.40
N LYS A 223 5.88 -15.11 24.92
CA LYS A 223 6.93 -15.88 24.24
C LYS A 223 7.19 -15.31 22.84
N ILE A 224 8.08 -14.32 22.73
CA ILE A 224 8.42 -13.65 21.47
C ILE A 224 9.20 -14.58 20.55
N ILE A 225 8.92 -14.50 19.25
CA ILE A 225 9.64 -15.18 18.18
C ILE A 225 10.38 -14.08 17.39
N PRO A 226 11.70 -14.18 17.20
CA PRO A 226 12.47 -13.18 16.45
C PRO A 226 12.16 -13.22 14.96
N VAL A 227 12.62 -12.20 14.24
CA VAL A 227 12.60 -12.19 12.77
C VAL A 227 13.50 -13.30 12.22
N ASP A 228 13.05 -13.99 11.17
CA ASP A 228 13.89 -14.85 10.34
C ASP A 228 14.31 -14.09 9.08
N GLU A 229 15.62 -13.84 8.96
CA GLU A 229 16.18 -13.06 7.85
C GLU A 229 16.15 -13.80 6.49
N SER A 230 15.75 -15.06 6.46
CA SER A 230 15.60 -15.81 5.21
C SER A 230 14.21 -15.71 4.59
N LEU A 231 13.23 -15.16 5.31
CA LEU A 231 11.82 -15.10 4.89
C LEU A 231 11.44 -13.74 4.28
N ASP A 232 10.51 -13.77 3.32
CA ASP A 232 9.82 -12.57 2.80
C ASP A 232 8.83 -11.99 3.83
N TYR A 233 8.29 -10.81 3.55
CA TYR A 233 7.46 -10.02 4.47
C TYR A 233 6.27 -10.81 5.03
N GLY A 234 5.48 -11.46 4.16
CA GLY A 234 4.30 -12.21 4.58
C GLY A 234 4.68 -13.45 5.40
N ALA A 235 5.70 -14.18 4.96
CA ALA A 235 6.17 -15.37 5.67
C ALA A 235 6.77 -15.03 7.03
N ASN A 236 7.60 -13.99 7.12
CA ASN A 236 8.21 -13.55 8.37
C ASN A 236 7.15 -13.05 9.36
N PHE A 237 6.08 -12.40 8.88
CA PHE A 237 4.96 -12.03 9.76
C PHE A 237 4.27 -13.27 10.34
N SER A 238 3.96 -14.27 9.51
CA SER A 238 3.38 -15.55 9.95
C SER A 238 4.29 -16.28 10.96
N HIS A 239 5.60 -16.31 10.68
CA HIS A 239 6.62 -16.88 11.56
C HIS A 239 6.62 -16.22 12.94
N MET A 240 6.69 -14.89 13.01
CA MET A 240 6.70 -14.16 14.28
C MET A 240 5.40 -14.33 15.10
N LEU A 241 4.26 -14.61 14.45
CA LEU A 241 3.02 -15.00 15.12
C LEU A 241 3.09 -16.42 15.71
N GLY A 242 3.98 -17.27 15.18
CA GLY A 242 4.20 -18.66 15.56
C GLY A 242 3.51 -19.67 14.65
N PHE A 243 3.34 -19.32 13.36
CA PHE A 243 2.72 -20.16 12.35
C PHE A 243 3.70 -20.41 11.20
N ASP A 244 4.46 -21.50 11.30
CA ASP A 244 5.48 -21.90 10.30
C ASP A 244 4.97 -22.91 9.25
N ASP A 245 3.69 -23.32 9.33
CA ASP A 245 3.10 -24.20 8.32
C ASP A 245 3.17 -23.52 6.93
N PRO A 246 3.71 -24.19 5.90
CA PRO A 246 3.85 -23.57 4.57
C PRO A 246 2.55 -23.01 3.98
N LYS A 247 1.38 -23.55 4.33
CA LYS A 247 0.08 -23.01 3.92
C LYS A 247 -0.27 -21.73 4.67
N MET A 248 0.13 -21.61 5.94
CA MET A 248 -0.04 -20.38 6.72
C MET A 248 0.84 -19.25 6.19
N LEU A 249 2.07 -19.56 5.75
CA LEU A 249 2.92 -18.58 5.08
C LEU A 249 2.27 -18.04 3.80
N GLU A 250 1.74 -18.93 2.95
CA GLU A 250 1.01 -18.56 1.72
C GLU A 250 -0.27 -17.77 2.02
N LEU A 251 -1.04 -18.20 3.04
CA LEU A 251 -2.23 -17.48 3.47
C LEU A 251 -1.89 -16.06 3.91
N MET A 252 -0.80 -15.87 4.67
CA MET A 252 -0.40 -14.54 5.12
C MET A 252 0.05 -13.65 3.95
N ARG A 253 0.78 -14.21 2.97
CA ARG A 253 1.15 -13.49 1.74
C ARG A 253 -0.09 -13.00 0.98
N LEU A 254 -1.07 -13.89 0.77
CA LEU A 254 -2.32 -13.51 0.12
C LEU A 254 -3.12 -12.50 0.95
N TYR A 255 -3.27 -12.75 2.26
CA TYR A 255 -4.06 -11.92 3.17
C TYR A 255 -3.59 -10.47 3.19
N VAL A 256 -2.27 -10.26 3.35
CA VAL A 256 -1.67 -8.93 3.34
C VAL A 256 -1.84 -8.27 1.98
N THR A 257 -1.66 -9.03 0.89
CA THR A 257 -1.80 -8.51 -0.48
C THR A 257 -3.22 -8.00 -0.77
N ILE A 258 -4.26 -8.79 -0.47
CA ILE A 258 -5.64 -8.43 -0.86
C ILE A 258 -6.30 -7.40 0.06
N HIS A 259 -5.83 -7.25 1.29
CA HIS A 259 -6.31 -6.23 2.23
C HIS A 259 -5.42 -4.98 2.28
N SER A 260 -4.47 -4.86 1.34
CA SER A 260 -3.48 -3.78 1.34
C SER A 260 -4.08 -2.40 1.11
N ASP A 261 -5.12 -2.29 0.28
CA ASP A 261 -5.75 -1.01 -0.05
C ASP A 261 -7.20 -1.21 -0.54
N HIS A 262 -8.07 -0.23 -0.31
CA HIS A 262 -9.44 -0.23 -0.84
C HIS A 262 -10.01 1.19 -0.91
N GLU A 263 -9.52 1.95 -1.89
CA GLU A 263 -9.82 3.37 -2.10
C GLU A 263 -9.51 4.27 -0.89
N GLY A 264 -9.76 5.57 -1.01
CA GLY A 264 -9.52 6.55 0.05
C GLY A 264 -10.70 6.81 0.98
N GLY A 265 -11.92 6.40 0.59
CA GLY A 265 -13.15 6.79 1.29
C GLY A 265 -13.42 6.04 2.61
N ASN A 266 -12.77 4.89 2.82
CA ASN A 266 -12.90 4.14 4.06
C ASN A 266 -12.25 4.92 5.23
N VAL A 267 -12.75 4.71 6.45
CA VAL A 267 -12.39 5.54 7.62
C VAL A 267 -10.89 5.51 7.91
N SER A 268 -10.23 4.35 7.78
CA SER A 268 -8.78 4.25 8.03
C SER A 268 -7.95 5.03 7.00
N ALA A 269 -8.20 4.83 5.71
CA ALA A 269 -7.47 5.51 4.64
C ALA A 269 -7.70 7.02 4.69
N HIS A 270 -8.96 7.45 4.83
CA HIS A 270 -9.32 8.86 4.95
C HIS A 270 -8.67 9.50 6.18
N THR A 271 -8.69 8.84 7.35
CA THR A 271 -8.07 9.39 8.57
C THR A 271 -6.57 9.58 8.39
N GLY A 272 -5.86 8.58 7.84
CA GLY A 272 -4.44 8.70 7.55
C GLY A 272 -4.15 9.84 6.58
N HIS A 273 -4.93 9.95 5.49
CA HIS A 273 -4.82 11.04 4.52
C HIS A 273 -5.05 12.42 5.17
N LEU A 274 -6.09 12.54 5.99
CA LEU A 274 -6.48 13.79 6.65
C LEU A 274 -5.40 14.26 7.61
N VAL A 275 -4.86 13.37 8.46
CA VAL A 275 -3.78 13.71 9.40
C VAL A 275 -2.49 14.07 8.65
N ALA A 276 -2.13 13.31 7.62
CA ALA A 276 -0.98 13.61 6.77
C ALA A 276 -1.12 14.95 6.02
N SER A 277 -2.34 15.40 5.72
CA SER A 277 -2.58 16.69 5.04
C SER A 277 -2.14 17.90 5.88
N ALA A 278 -2.06 17.73 7.21
CA ALA A 278 -1.48 18.71 8.13
C ALA A 278 0.06 18.61 8.22
N LEU A 279 0.69 17.82 7.35
CA LEU A 279 2.13 17.49 7.35
C LEU A 279 2.58 16.73 8.60
N SER A 280 1.68 15.94 9.19
CA SER A 280 2.09 14.92 10.17
C SER A 280 2.84 13.80 9.45
N ASP A 281 3.86 13.24 10.10
CA ASP A 281 4.64 12.13 9.54
C ASP A 281 3.81 10.84 9.37
N PRO A 282 4.33 9.85 8.61
CA PRO A 282 3.63 8.59 8.37
C PRO A 282 3.24 7.79 9.63
N PHE A 283 4.02 7.87 10.72
CA PHE A 283 3.72 7.13 11.95
C PHE A 283 2.49 7.73 12.65
N LEU A 284 2.44 9.06 12.79
CA LEU A 284 1.26 9.74 13.36
C LEU A 284 0.00 9.47 12.53
N SER A 285 0.13 9.57 11.21
CA SER A 285 -0.97 9.38 10.27
C SER A 285 -1.51 7.95 10.32
N PHE A 286 -0.62 6.95 10.36
CA PHE A 286 -1.01 5.54 10.47
C PHE A 286 -1.58 5.19 11.85
N ALA A 287 -1.03 5.73 12.94
CA ALA A 287 -1.59 5.53 14.28
C ALA A 287 -3.02 6.06 14.38
N ALA A 288 -3.31 7.23 13.80
CA ALA A 288 -4.68 7.74 13.72
C ALA A 288 -5.58 6.87 12.84
N ALA A 289 -5.07 6.37 11.71
CA ALA A 289 -5.78 5.43 10.84
C ALA A 289 -6.16 4.13 11.57
N LEU A 290 -5.27 3.59 12.41
CA LEU A 290 -5.53 2.40 13.24
C LEU A 290 -6.66 2.65 14.26
N ASN A 291 -6.73 3.85 14.84
CA ASN A 291 -7.84 4.21 15.74
C ASN A 291 -9.18 4.24 14.99
N GLY A 292 -9.19 4.75 13.75
CA GLY A 292 -10.37 4.68 12.87
C GLY A 292 -10.73 3.23 12.51
N LEU A 293 -9.73 2.39 12.23
CA LEU A 293 -9.91 0.96 11.92
C LEU A 293 -10.48 0.17 13.10
N ALA A 294 -10.11 0.52 14.33
CA ALA A 294 -10.63 -0.11 15.54
C ALA A 294 -12.12 0.20 15.79
N GLY A 295 -12.71 1.15 15.05
CA GLY A 295 -14.13 1.47 15.14
C GLY A 295 -15.02 0.27 14.77
N PRO A 296 -16.08 -0.02 15.54
CA PRO A 296 -16.95 -1.18 15.29
C PRO A 296 -17.60 -1.25 13.90
N LEU A 297 -17.81 -0.08 13.27
CA LEU A 297 -18.39 0.03 11.93
C LEU A 297 -17.39 -0.14 10.78
N HIS A 298 -16.11 -0.42 11.10
CA HIS A 298 -15.06 -0.57 10.10
C HIS A 298 -14.33 -1.92 10.25
N GLY A 299 -13.53 -2.09 11.31
CA GLY A 299 -12.60 -3.23 11.41
C GLY A 299 -13.17 -4.54 11.96
N LEU A 300 -14.48 -4.64 12.26
CA LEU A 300 -15.06 -5.84 12.89
C LEU A 300 -15.87 -6.72 11.93
N ALA A 301 -15.92 -6.42 10.62
CA ALA A 301 -16.67 -7.23 9.66
C ALA A 301 -16.14 -8.67 9.50
N ASN A 302 -14.87 -8.92 9.88
CA ASN A 302 -14.22 -10.24 9.81
C ASN A 302 -14.26 -11.02 11.15
N GLN A 303 -14.72 -10.40 12.25
CA GLN A 303 -14.68 -11.01 13.58
C GLN A 303 -15.72 -12.11 13.81
#